data_AF-A0A7C6J450-F1
#
_entry.id   AF-A0A7C6J450-F1
#
_cell.length_a   1.000
_cell.length_b   1.000
_cell.length_c   1.000
_cell.angle_alpha   90.00
_cell.angle_beta   90.00
_cell.angle_gamma   90.00
#
_symmetry.space_group_name_H-M   'P 1'
#
loop_
_entity.id
_entity.type
_entity.pdbx_description
1 polymer ?
#
loop_
_entity_poly.entity_id
_entity_poly.type
_entity_poly.pdbx_seq_one_letter_code
_entity_poly.pdbx_strand_id
1 'polypeptide(L)'
;MNDLEKQRKLREAVEYAIRTHEIEGFVFTEEDKEEFERIIRGEITLEESIKKHLEAAYAEGKKYKKKIKAMNNIDSYVYPGTYILRNKFDMISHEELSRYERVIAAARLMQFYINPVKGNFDFEHFKKI
;
A
#
# COMPACT_ATOMS: atom_id res chain seq x y z
N MET A 1 -9.91 0.95 25.99
CA MET A 1 -9.60 -0.25 25.21
C MET A 1 -8.45 -0.96 25.89
N ASN A 2 -8.71 -2.14 26.45
CA ASN A 2 -7.64 -2.98 27.01
C ASN A 2 -6.81 -3.61 25.87
N ASP A 3 -5.67 -4.21 26.19
CA ASP A 3 -4.74 -4.70 25.14
C ASP A 3 -5.34 -5.86 24.34
N LEU A 4 -6.17 -6.71 24.94
CA LEU A 4 -6.93 -7.75 24.25
C LEU A 4 -7.90 -7.19 23.20
N GLU A 5 -8.60 -6.12 23.52
CA GLU A 5 -9.56 -5.46 22.63
C GLU A 5 -8.85 -4.74 21.48
N LYS A 6 -7.66 -4.15 21.73
CA LYS A 6 -6.77 -3.61 20.68
C LYS A 6 -6.34 -4.69 19.71
N GLN A 7 -5.82 -5.81 20.24
CA GLN A 7 -5.36 -6.94 19.42
C GLN A 7 -6.49 -7.53 18.59
N ARG A 8 -7.69 -7.67 19.17
CA ARG A 8 -8.87 -8.13 18.43
C ARG A 8 -9.20 -7.19 17.27
N LYS A 9 -9.27 -5.88 17.52
CA LYS A 9 -9.58 -4.88 16.47
C LYS A 9 -8.52 -4.85 15.37
N LEU A 10 -7.24 -5.01 15.74
CA LEU A 10 -6.13 -5.14 14.79
C LEU A 10 -6.26 -6.40 13.93
N ARG A 11 -6.62 -7.54 14.53
CA ARG A 11 -6.85 -8.78 13.80
C ARG A 11 -8.01 -8.66 12.80
N GLU A 12 -9.12 -8.05 13.21
CA GLU A 12 -10.25 -7.75 12.32
C GLU A 12 -9.83 -6.83 11.16
N ALA A 13 -9.02 -5.80 11.43
CA ALA A 13 -8.50 -4.89 10.42
C ALA A 13 -7.60 -5.59 9.39
N VAL A 14 -6.70 -6.47 9.87
CA VAL A 14 -5.81 -7.27 9.02
C VAL A 14 -6.61 -8.23 8.15
N GLU A 15 -7.55 -8.98 8.74
CA GLU A 15 -8.37 -9.92 7.99
C GLU A 15 -9.21 -9.20 6.92
N TYR A 16 -9.83 -8.07 7.27
CA TYR A 16 -10.54 -7.24 6.31
C TYR A 16 -9.65 -6.78 5.14
N ALA A 17 -8.44 -6.31 5.45
CA ALA A 17 -7.51 -5.86 4.43
C ALA A 17 -7.06 -7.02 3.51
N ILE A 18 -6.74 -8.18 4.07
CA ILE A 18 -6.36 -9.37 3.29
C ILE A 18 -7.48 -9.77 2.34
N ARG A 19 -8.69 -9.98 2.86
CA ARG A 19 -9.84 -10.44 2.08
C ARG A 19 -10.19 -9.48 0.95
N THR A 20 -10.13 -8.17 1.21
CA THR A 20 -10.41 -7.15 0.20
C THR A 20 -9.47 -7.27 -0.99
N HIS A 21 -8.17 -7.46 -0.76
CA HIS A 21 -7.20 -7.58 -1.85
C HIS A 21 -7.22 -8.99 -2.50
N GLU A 22 -7.55 -10.04 -1.75
CA GLU A 22 -7.75 -11.39 -2.30
C GLU A 22 -8.93 -11.44 -3.28
N ILE A 23 -10.01 -10.70 -3.04
CA ILE A 23 -11.13 -10.55 -3.97
C ILE A 23 -10.67 -9.95 -5.30
N GLU A 24 -9.68 -9.05 -5.27
CA GLU A 24 -9.07 -8.46 -6.47
C GLU A 24 -8.08 -9.41 -7.18
N GLY A 25 -7.91 -10.64 -6.68
CA GLY A 25 -7.01 -11.65 -7.22
C GLY A 25 -5.57 -11.54 -6.72
N PHE A 26 -5.30 -10.73 -5.68
CA PHE A 26 -3.97 -10.62 -5.09
C PHE A 26 -3.78 -11.59 -3.93
N VAL A 27 -2.70 -12.36 -3.97
CA VAL A 27 -2.36 -13.30 -2.91
C VAL A 27 -1.16 -12.77 -2.14
N PHE A 28 -1.35 -12.50 -0.85
CA PHE A 28 -0.24 -12.13 0.04
C PHE A 28 0.71 -13.30 0.23
N THR A 29 2.01 -12.99 0.26
CA THR A 29 3.04 -13.98 0.54
C THR A 29 3.01 -14.38 2.02
N GLU A 30 3.65 -15.51 2.35
CA GLU A 30 3.79 -15.90 3.76
C GLU A 30 4.63 -14.89 4.56
N GLU A 31 5.58 -14.21 3.91
CA GLU A 31 6.34 -13.12 4.53
C GLU A 31 5.46 -11.92 4.89
N ASP A 32 4.52 -11.56 4.01
CA ASP A 32 3.55 -10.47 4.27
C ASP A 32 2.63 -10.83 5.44
N LYS A 33 2.13 -12.08 5.47
CA LYS A 33 1.25 -12.57 6.54
C LYS A 33 1.96 -12.58 7.90
N GLU A 34 3.21 -13.04 7.94
CA GLU A 34 4.02 -13.01 9.16
C GLU A 34 4.25 -11.57 9.64
N GLU A 35 4.51 -10.64 8.72
CA GLU A 35 4.60 -9.22 9.09
C GLU A 35 3.30 -8.69 9.70
N PHE A 36 2.14 -9.06 9.15
CA PHE A 36 0.84 -8.70 9.72
C PHE A 36 0.60 -9.30 11.11
N GLU A 37 1.03 -10.55 11.35
CA GLU A 37 0.95 -11.14 12.69
C GLU A 37 1.86 -10.43 13.69
N ARG A 38 3.06 -9.98 13.28
CA ARG A 38 3.94 -9.16 14.11
C ARG A 38 3.31 -7.81 14.47
N ILE A 39 2.54 -7.21 13.55
CA ILE A 39 1.74 -6.00 13.81
C ILE A 39 0.64 -6.31 14.84
N ILE A 40 -0.09 -7.42 14.69
CA ILE A 40 -1.15 -7.82 15.64
C ILE A 40 -0.57 -8.04 17.05
N ARG A 41 0.62 -8.65 17.14
CA ARG A 41 1.33 -8.87 18.42
C ARG A 41 1.90 -7.58 19.02
N GLY A 42 1.96 -6.50 18.26
CA GLY A 42 2.56 -5.23 18.68
C GLY A 42 4.08 -5.24 18.70
N GLU A 43 4.72 -6.19 18.00
CA GLU A 43 6.18 -6.25 17.85
C GLU A 43 6.71 -5.16 16.91
N ILE A 44 5.87 -4.76 15.95
CA ILE A 44 6.10 -3.63 15.04
C ILE A 44 4.81 -2.84 14.89
N THR A 45 4.94 -1.56 14.58
CA THR A 45 3.80 -0.68 14.29
C THR A 45 3.42 -0.72 12.81
N LEU A 46 2.17 -0.33 12.50
CA LEU A 46 1.72 -0.17 11.12
C LEU A 46 2.55 0.88 10.38
N GLU A 47 2.91 1.97 11.07
CA GLU A 47 3.74 3.05 10.52
C GLU A 47 5.14 2.55 10.15
N GLU A 48 5.74 1.68 10.96
CA GLU A 48 7.03 1.06 10.66
C GLU A 48 6.94 0.13 9.45
N SER A 49 5.91 -0.71 9.35
CA SER A 49 5.68 -1.56 8.16
C SER A 49 5.50 -0.71 6.89
N ILE A 50 4.65 0.32 6.94
CA ILE A 50 4.46 1.24 5.80
C ILE A 50 5.78 1.90 5.41
N LYS A 51 6.55 2.39 6.38
CA LYS A 51 7.85 3.03 6.11
C LYS A 51 8.82 2.06 5.44
N LYS A 52 8.92 0.82 5.95
CA LYS A 52 9.76 -0.24 5.37
C LYS A 52 9.39 -0.48 3.89
N HIS A 53 8.10 -0.65 3.59
CA HIS A 53 7.64 -0.90 2.21
C HIS A 53 7.84 0.31 1.29
N LEU A 54 7.66 1.53 1.80
CA LEU A 54 7.96 2.75 1.05
C LEU A 54 9.44 2.84 0.71
N GLU A 55 10.33 2.62 1.67
CA GLU A 55 11.78 2.66 1.45
C GLU A 55 12.23 1.62 0.42
N ALA A 56 11.70 0.39 0.52
CA ALA A 56 11.94 -0.67 -0.46
C ALA A 56 11.44 -0.28 -1.86
N ALA A 57 10.23 0.28 -1.97
CA ALA A 57 9.66 0.73 -3.23
C ALA A 57 10.51 1.86 -3.86
N TYR A 58 10.92 2.87 -3.08
CA TYR A 58 11.79 3.94 -3.58
C TYR A 58 13.17 3.43 -4.01
N ALA A 59 13.72 2.42 -3.32
CA ALA A 59 14.99 1.82 -3.70
C ALA A 59 14.89 1.08 -5.05
N GLU A 60 13.83 0.29 -5.22
CA GLU A 60 13.55 -0.45 -6.47
C GLU A 60 13.34 0.50 -7.65
N GLY A 61 12.54 1.54 -7.44
CA GLY A 61 12.25 2.60 -8.39
C GLY A 61 13.46 3.27 -9.04
N LYS A 62 14.54 3.46 -8.27
CA LYS A 62 15.78 4.10 -8.76
C LYS A 62 16.38 3.39 -9.97
N LYS A 63 16.13 2.09 -10.13
CA LYS A 63 16.61 1.29 -11.28
C LYS A 63 16.04 1.78 -12.61
N TYR A 64 14.84 2.38 -12.59
CA TYR A 64 14.11 2.77 -13.79
C TYR A 64 14.37 4.22 -14.26
N LYS A 65 14.93 5.08 -13.40
CA LYS A 65 15.14 6.51 -13.70
C LYS A 65 15.88 6.80 -15.01
N LYS A 66 16.90 5.99 -15.33
CA LYS A 66 17.67 6.15 -16.56
C LYS A 66 16.84 5.82 -17.80
N LYS A 67 15.98 4.80 -17.71
CA LYS A 67 15.14 4.32 -18.81
C LYS A 67 14.01 5.32 -19.12
N ILE A 68 13.40 5.91 -18.10
CA ILE A 68 12.31 6.90 -18.24
C ILE A 68 12.77 8.16 -19.00
N LYS A 69 13.98 8.67 -18.73
CA LYS A 69 14.49 9.91 -19.34
C LYS A 69 14.73 9.82 -20.85
N ALA A 70 14.81 8.61 -21.40
CA ALA A 70 15.16 8.39 -22.80
C ALA A 70 13.95 8.37 -23.75
N MET A 71 12.72 8.53 -23.24
CA MET A 71 11.49 8.25 -23.99
C MET A 71 10.65 9.52 -24.19
N ASN A 72 10.04 9.67 -25.39
CA ASN A 72 9.21 10.82 -25.76
C ASN A 72 7.77 10.67 -25.25
N ASN A 73 7.20 11.76 -24.70
CA ASN A 73 5.93 11.70 -24.00
C ASN A 73 4.75 12.24 -24.82
N ILE A 74 3.67 11.44 -24.90
CA ILE A 74 2.41 11.78 -25.58
C ILE A 74 1.30 12.05 -24.55
N ASP A 75 1.29 11.32 -23.43
CA ASP A 75 0.29 11.45 -22.35
C ASP A 75 0.98 11.81 -21.02
N SER A 76 0.50 12.86 -20.34
CA SER A 76 1.08 13.34 -19.09
C SER A 76 0.90 12.40 -17.90
N TYR A 77 -0.06 11.47 -17.96
CA TYR A 77 -0.38 10.56 -16.85
C TYR A 77 0.47 9.30 -16.82
N VAL A 78 1.05 8.89 -17.94
CA VAL A 78 1.86 7.67 -18.03
C VAL A 78 3.35 7.98 -18.22
N TYR A 79 4.20 6.97 -17.96
CA TYR A 79 5.59 7.05 -18.39
C TYR A 79 5.68 6.87 -19.91
N PRO A 80 6.55 7.63 -20.58
CA PRO A 80 6.60 7.62 -22.03
C PRO A 80 6.95 6.23 -22.58
N GLY A 81 6.25 5.81 -23.64
CA GLY A 81 6.39 4.46 -24.22
C GLY A 81 5.88 3.31 -23.34
N THR A 82 5.07 3.61 -22.32
CA THR A 82 4.42 2.61 -21.46
C THR A 82 2.95 2.98 -21.24
N TYR A 83 2.18 2.02 -20.70
CA TYR A 83 0.82 2.26 -20.20
C TYR A 83 0.79 2.39 -18.67
N ILE A 84 1.95 2.60 -18.03
CA ILE A 84 2.09 2.65 -16.58
C ILE A 84 1.93 4.09 -16.11
N LEU A 85 1.03 4.29 -15.16
CA LEU A 85 0.80 5.60 -14.54
C LEU A 85 2.06 6.09 -13.83
N ARG A 86 2.29 7.40 -13.92
CA ARG A 86 3.31 8.08 -13.14
C ARG A 86 3.01 7.90 -11.66
N ASN A 87 3.95 7.30 -10.96
CA ASN A 87 3.82 6.97 -9.55
C ASN A 87 4.99 7.57 -8.76
N LYS A 88 4.84 7.64 -7.44
CA LYS A 88 5.86 8.23 -6.55
C LYS A 88 7.16 7.42 -6.54
N PHE A 89 7.11 6.16 -6.94
CA PHE A 89 8.27 5.27 -6.91
C PHE A 89 9.08 5.30 -8.20
N ASP A 90 8.68 6.03 -9.24
CA ASP A 90 9.35 5.99 -10.55
C ASP A 90 9.44 4.58 -11.17
N MET A 91 8.49 3.69 -10.86
CA MET A 91 8.46 2.34 -11.42
C MET A 91 7.70 2.29 -12.74
N ILE A 92 8.22 1.52 -13.70
CA ILE A 92 7.55 1.25 -14.99
C ILE A 92 7.22 -0.24 -15.19
N SER A 93 7.48 -1.07 -14.18
CA SER A 93 7.07 -2.48 -14.18
C SER A 93 5.70 -2.57 -13.50
N HIS A 94 4.70 -3.09 -14.22
CA HIS A 94 3.35 -3.26 -13.66
C HIS A 94 3.34 -4.20 -12.45
N GLU A 95 4.09 -5.30 -12.54
CA GLU A 95 4.14 -6.33 -11.50
C GLU A 95 4.77 -5.80 -10.20
N GLU A 96 5.92 -5.13 -10.31
CA GLU A 96 6.59 -4.56 -9.13
C GLU A 96 5.79 -3.43 -8.51
N LEU A 97 5.23 -2.53 -9.34
CA LEU A 97 4.38 -1.45 -8.85
C LEU A 97 3.16 -2.01 -8.12
N SER A 98 2.46 -2.97 -8.74
CA SER A 98 1.29 -3.62 -8.15
C SER A 98 1.61 -4.28 -6.81
N ARG A 99 2.76 -4.96 -6.69
CA ARG A 99 3.20 -5.57 -5.43
C ARG A 99 3.32 -4.52 -4.31
N TYR A 100 4.09 -3.46 -4.54
CA TYR A 100 4.32 -2.44 -3.51
C TYR A 100 3.07 -1.63 -3.19
N GLU A 101 2.29 -1.24 -4.21
CA GLU A 101 1.06 -0.47 -4.02
C GLU A 101 0.05 -1.25 -3.18
N ARG A 102 -0.13 -2.55 -3.45
CA ARG A 102 -1.11 -3.38 -2.72
C ARG A 102 -0.72 -3.58 -1.26
N VAL A 103 0.55 -3.82 -0.95
CA VAL A 103 0.98 -3.98 0.45
C VAL A 103 0.83 -2.66 1.22
N ILE A 104 1.19 -1.53 0.61
CA ILE A 104 1.02 -0.21 1.22
C ILE A 104 -0.46 0.13 1.37
N ALA A 105 -1.29 -0.17 0.38
CA ALA A 105 -2.74 0.05 0.40
C ALA A 105 -3.41 -0.80 1.48
N ALA A 106 -3.02 -2.07 1.63
CA ALA A 106 -3.50 -2.94 2.70
C ALA A 106 -3.18 -2.37 4.09
N ALA A 107 -1.95 -1.91 4.31
CA ALA A 107 -1.57 -1.28 5.57
C ALA A 107 -2.35 0.02 5.85
N ARG A 108 -2.61 0.84 4.80
CA ARG A 108 -3.46 2.04 4.91
C ARG A 108 -4.92 1.68 5.21
N LEU A 109 -5.43 0.62 4.61
CA LEU A 109 -6.78 0.12 4.86
C LEU A 109 -6.94 -0.34 6.32
N MET A 110 -5.92 -1.00 6.88
CA MET A 110 -5.88 -1.34 8.31
C MET A 110 -5.91 -0.07 9.19
N GLN A 111 -5.12 0.96 8.83
CA GLN A 111 -5.17 2.25 9.54
C GLN A 111 -6.56 2.87 9.50
N PHE A 112 -7.23 2.87 8.35
CA PHE A 112 -8.60 3.39 8.20
C PHE A 112 -9.64 2.57 8.95
N TYR A 113 -9.48 1.25 9.03
CA TYR A 113 -10.36 0.41 9.84
C TYR A 113 -10.25 0.73 11.33
N ILE A 114 -9.03 0.93 11.82
CA ILE A 114 -8.77 1.23 13.23
C ILE A 114 -9.17 2.65 13.58
N ASN A 115 -8.82 3.60 12.73
CA ASN A 115 -9.07 5.04 12.88
C ASN A 115 -9.65 5.61 11.57
N PRO A 116 -10.98 5.50 11.36
CA PRO A 116 -11.63 6.01 10.17
C PRO A 116 -11.44 7.51 10.01
N VAL A 117 -11.23 7.95 8.76
CA VAL A 117 -11.28 9.37 8.42
C VAL A 117 -12.68 9.88 8.75
N LYS A 118 -12.77 10.93 9.57
CA LYS A 118 -14.04 11.56 9.94
C LYS A 118 -14.42 12.61 8.90
N GLY A 119 -15.69 12.62 8.49
CA GLY A 119 -16.22 13.60 7.54
C GLY A 119 -17.71 13.41 7.27
N ASN A 120 -18.24 14.16 6.31
CA ASN A 120 -19.67 14.24 6.01
C ASN A 120 -20.09 13.47 4.73
N PHE A 121 -19.24 12.56 4.25
CA PHE A 121 -19.43 11.84 2.98
C PHE A 121 -19.62 12.77 1.76
N ASP A 122 -19.03 13.96 1.82
CA ASP A 122 -18.96 14.90 0.72
C ASP A 122 -17.68 14.66 -0.11
N PHE A 123 -17.52 15.44 -1.18
CA PHE A 123 -16.36 15.35 -2.07
C PHE A 123 -15.04 15.63 -1.34
N GLU A 124 -15.05 16.51 -0.33
CA GLU A 124 -13.85 16.82 0.45
C GLU A 124 -13.48 15.71 1.43
N HIS A 125 -14.47 14.98 1.96
CA HIS A 125 -14.23 13.76 2.71
C HIS A 125 -13.65 12.67 1.80
N PHE A 126 -14.20 12.48 0.60
CA PHE A 126 -13.71 11.50 -0.37
C PHE A 126 -12.23 11.71 -0.73
N LYS A 127 -11.79 12.95 -0.93
CA LYS A 127 -10.38 13.28 -1.21
C LYS A 127 -9.40 12.96 -0.07
N LYS A 128 -9.89 12.82 1.17
CA LYS A 128 -9.05 12.54 2.34
C LYS A 128 -8.83 11.05 2.57
N ILE A 129 -9.68 10.22 1.96
CA ILE A 129 -9.55 8.76 1.93
C ILE A 129 -8.52 8.40 0.87
#